data_AF-A0A497YH74-F1
#
_entry.id   AF-A0A497YH74-F1
#
_cell.length_a   1.000
_cell.length_b   1.000
_cell.length_c   1.000
_cell.angle_alpha   90.00
_cell.angle_beta   90.00
_cell.angle_gamma   90.00
#
_symmetry.space_group_name_H-M   'P 1'
#
loop_
_entity.id
_entity.type
_entity.pdbx_description
1 polymer ?
#
loop_
_entity_poly.entity_id
_entity_poly.type
_entity_poly.pdbx_seq_one_letter_code
_entity_poly.pdbx_strand_id
1 'polypeptide(L)' 'MEKTATFIKRASINVNQLDSIKIGDFLSDEYGKSGKVCEIEKINRSGEFHYYFKLSKSGTILIIL' A
#
# COMPACT_ATOMS: atom_id res chain seq x y z
N MET A 1 -7.66 -18.03 10.88
CA MET A 1 -8.06 -16.63 10.62
C MET A 1 -7.59 -16.29 9.22
N GLU A 2 -8.52 -16.14 8.28
CA GLU A 2 -8.20 -15.64 6.95
C GLU A 2 -7.61 -14.23 7.09
N LYS A 3 -6.36 -14.04 6.68
CA LYS A 3 -5.82 -12.69 6.51
C LYS A 3 -6.48 -12.11 5.27
N THR A 4 -7.54 -11.34 5.48
CA THR A 4 -8.25 -10.61 4.41
C THR A 4 -7.23 -9.71 3.70
N ALA A 5 -7.14 -9.82 2.39
CA ALA A 5 -6.28 -8.95 1.59
C ALA A 5 -6.79 -7.50 1.66
N THR A 6 -5.89 -6.55 1.88
CA THR A 6 -6.21 -5.13 1.82
C THR A 6 -6.23 -4.69 0.36
N PHE A 7 -7.41 -4.30 -0.12
CA PHE A 7 -7.59 -3.79 -1.48
C PHE A 7 -7.49 -2.25 -1.49
N ILE A 8 -6.61 -1.72 -2.34
CA ILE A 8 -6.42 -0.28 -2.54
C ILE A 8 -7.16 0.16 -3.80
N LYS A 9 -8.15 1.03 -3.60
CA LYS A 9 -8.78 1.83 -4.65
C LYS A 9 -8.30 3.27 -4.51
N ARG A 10 -7.48 3.75 -5.45
CA ARG A 10 -6.72 5.00 -5.31
C ARG A 10 -7.63 6.22 -5.20
N ALA A 11 -8.76 6.21 -5.88
CA ALA A 11 -9.74 7.30 -5.84
C ALA A 11 -10.44 7.48 -4.48
N SER A 12 -10.36 6.50 -3.57
CA SER A 12 -11.08 6.52 -2.29
C SER A 12 -10.22 6.16 -1.07
N ILE A 13 -8.92 5.96 -1.26
CA ILE A 13 -8.01 5.62 -0.16
C ILE A 13 -7.69 6.87 0.66
N ASN A 14 -7.53 6.71 1.97
CA ASN A 14 -7.12 7.79 2.87
C ASN A 14 -5.90 7.42 3.71
N VAL A 15 -5.31 8.43 4.35
CA VAL A 15 -4.12 8.33 5.20
C VAL A 15 -4.28 7.25 6.28
N ASN A 16 -5.43 7.16 6.95
CA ASN A 16 -5.65 6.19 8.03
C ASN A 16 -5.63 4.74 7.51
N GLN A 17 -6.19 4.51 6.33
CA GLN A 17 -6.12 3.18 5.69
C GLN A 17 -4.69 2.83 5.30
N LEU A 18 -3.94 3.79 4.75
CA LEU A 18 -2.54 3.57 4.36
C LEU A 18 -1.63 3.32 5.57
N ASP A 19 -1.80 4.09 6.65
CA ASP A 19 -1.03 3.94 7.90
C ASP A 19 -1.38 2.64 8.66
N SER A 20 -2.52 2.01 8.37
CA SER A 20 -2.92 0.73 8.97
C SER A 20 -2.22 -0.49 8.37
N ILE A 21 -1.66 -0.36 7.16
CA ILE A 21 -0.99 -1.44 6.42
C ILE A 21 0.34 -1.79 7.10
N LYS A 22 0.59 -3.08 7.29
CA LYS A 22 1.80 -3.59 7.94
C LYS A 22 2.59 -4.52 7.03
N ILE A 23 3.88 -4.64 7.34
CA ILE A 23 4.73 -5.66 6.72
C ILE A 23 4.11 -7.04 6.99
N GLY A 24 3.97 -7.81 5.91
CA GLY A 24 3.38 -9.13 5.93
C GLY A 24 1.89 -9.18 5.62
N ASP A 25 1.23 -8.04 5.45
CA ASP A 25 -0.13 -7.97 4.91
C ASP A 25 -0.12 -8.28 3.42
N PHE A 26 -1.23 -8.81 2.91
CA PHE A 26 -1.41 -9.01 1.48
C PHE A 26 -2.15 -7.79 0.92
N LEU A 27 -1.52 -7.10 -0.03
CA LEU A 27 -2.05 -5.91 -0.68
C LEU A 27 -2.43 -6.23 -2.12
N SER A 28 -3.48 -5.59 -2.62
CA SER A 28 -3.80 -5.55 -4.05
C SER A 28 -4.30 -4.17 -4.45
N ASP A 29 -4.03 -3.73 -5.68
CA ASP A 29 -4.60 -2.51 -6.25
C ASP A 29 -5.59 -2.80 -7.39
N GLU A 30 -6.34 -1.77 -7.78
CA GLU A 30 -7.33 -1.83 -8.84
C GLU A 30 -6.76 -2.11 -10.24
N TYR A 31 -5.44 -2.05 -10.41
CA TYR A 31 -4.74 -2.34 -11.67
C TYR A 31 -4.21 -3.78 -11.73
N GLY A 32 -4.55 -4.60 -10.74
CA GLY A 32 -4.19 -6.02 -10.69
C GLY A 32 -2.83 -6.31 -10.06
N LYS A 33 -2.09 -5.30 -9.58
CA LYS A 33 -0.84 -5.53 -8.85
C LYS A 33 -1.20 -6.02 -7.44
N SER A 34 -0.65 -7.16 -7.04
CA SER A 34 -0.91 -7.74 -5.72
C SER A 34 0.28 -8.51 -5.18
N GLY A 35 0.36 -8.62 -3.86
CA GLY A 35 1.43 -9.36 -3.19
C GLY A 35 1.54 -9.07 -1.71
N LYS A 36 2.40 -9.82 -1.03
CA LYS A 36 2.68 -9.62 0.39
C LYS A 36 3.63 -8.43 0.56
N VAL A 37 3.26 -7.47 1.41
CA VAL A 37 4.10 -6.32 1.73
C VAL A 37 5.36 -6.80 2.44
N CYS A 38 6.53 -6.48 1.89
CA CYS A 38 7.81 -6.79 2.50
C CYS A 38 8.54 -5.56 3.05
N GLU A 39 8.19 -4.36 2.56
CA GLU A 39 8.81 -3.11 2.97
C GLU A 39 7.79 -1.98 2.80
N ILE A 40 7.83 -1.00 3.71
CA ILE A 40 6.97 0.18 3.69
C ILE A 40 7.85 1.40 3.90
N GLU A 41 7.72 2.38 3.02
CA GLU A 41 8.35 3.69 3.16
C GLU A 41 7.29 4.79 3.03
N LYS A 42 7.33 5.77 3.94
CA LYS A 42 6.45 6.94 3.92
C LYS A 42 7.33 8.18 3.91
N ILE A 43 7.19 9.00 2.88
CA ILE A 43 7.93 10.25 2.71
C ILE A 43 6.92 11.39 2.73
N ASN A 44 7.23 12.47 3.45
CA ASN A 44 6.52 13.74 3.30
C ASN A 44 7.39 14.67 2.49
N ARG A 45 6.90 15.11 1.33
CA ARG A 45 7.61 16.04 0.45
C ARG A 45 6.64 17.07 -0.10
N SER A 46 7.00 18.35 0.05
CA SER A 46 6.21 19.47 -0.49
C SER A 46 4.75 19.49 -0.02
N GLY A 47 4.46 18.93 1.16
CA GLY A 47 3.09 18.85 1.70
C GLY A 47 2.30 17.61 1.26
N GLU A 48 2.87 16.76 0.41
CA GLU A 48 2.27 15.49 -0.02
C GLU A 48 2.82 14.31 0.78
N PHE A 49 1.98 13.30 1.01
CA PHE A 49 2.39 12.02 1.59
C PHE A 49 2.58 10.97 0.49
N HIS A 50 3.81 10.51 0.35
CA HIS A 50 4.20 9.49 -0.62
C HIS A 50 4.37 8.17 0.12
N TYR A 51 3.54 7.19 -0.21
CA TYR A 51 3.55 5.85 0.37
C TYR A 51 4.07 4.83 -0.64
N TYR A 52 5.13 4.13 -0.28
CA TYR A 52 5.72 3.05 -1.07
C TYR A 52 5.51 1.72 -0.34
N PHE A 53 4.70 0.85 -0.93
CA PHE A 53 4.51 -0.53 -0.47
C PHE A 53 5.24 -1.48 -1.42
N LYS A 54 6.38 -2.00 -0.98
CA LYS A 54 7.11 -3.01 -1.74
C LYS A 54 6.45 -4.37 -1.51
N LEU A 55 6.13 -5.03 -2.61
CA LEU A 55 5.49 -6.33 -2.61
C LEU A 55 6.51 -7.41 -2.96
N SER A 56 6.44 -8.54 -2.25
CA SER A 56 7.26 -9.71 -2.56
C SER A 56 6.97 -10.18 -4.00
N LYS A 57 7.97 -10.08 -4.89
CA LYS A 57 7.92 -10.52 -6.30
C LYS A 57 6.96 -9.76 -7.23
N SER A 58 6.29 -8.69 -6.75
CA SER A 58 5.29 -7.93 -7.53
C SER A 58 5.60 -6.43 -7.67
N GLY A 59 6.84 -6.02 -7.36
CA GLY A 59 7.29 -4.62 -7.46
C GLY A 59 6.75 -3.74 -6.33
N THR A 60 6.53 -2.46 -6.62
CA THR A 60 6.08 -1.46 -5.62
C THR A 60 4.73 -0.87 -6.03
N ILE A 61 3.85 -0.66 -5.04
CA ILE A 61 2.67 0.20 -5.15
C ILE A 61 3.03 1.55 -4.54
N LEU A 62 2.99 2.61 -5.35
CA LEU A 62 3.16 3.99 -4.92
C LEU A 62 1.78 4.67 -4.84
N ILE A 63 1.46 5.28 -3.70
CA ILE A 63 0.28 6.14 -3.52
C ILE A 63 0.77 7.52 -3.08
N ILE A 64 0.24 8.57 -3.71
CA ILE A 64 0.52 9.97 -3.35
C ILE A 64 -0.81 10.59 -2.92
N LEU A 65 -0.81 11.21 -1.75
CA LEU A 65 -1.95 11.95 -1.17
C LEU A 65 -1.55 13.39 -0.87
#